data_AF-U7VAX4-F1
#
_entry.id   AF-U7VAX4-F1
#
_cell.length_a   1.000
_cell.length_b   1.000
_cell.length_c   1.000
_cell.angle_alpha   90.00
_cell.angle_beta   90.00
_cell.angle_gamma   90.00
#
_symmetry.space_group_name_H-M   'P 1'
#
loop_
_entity.id
_entity.type
_entity.pdbx_description
1 polymer ?
#
loop_
_entity_poly.entity_id
_entity_poly.type
_entity_poly.pdbx_seq_one_letter_code
_entity_poly.pdbx_strand_id
1 'polypeptide(L)' 'MELYMKKFESIEYLKNGNSRQVQSYKILKSINIFNILKEFNPILVGTISIGIDIEKSDLDIVCQINLE' A
#
# COMPACT_ATOMS: atom_id res chain seq x y z
N MET A 1 21.87 -0.75 -16.25
CA MET A 1 20.52 -0.15 -16.17
C MET A 1 19.89 -0.73 -14.91
N GLU A 2 20.03 -0.06 -13.77
CA GLU A 2 19.41 -0.53 -12.54
C GLU A 2 17.89 -0.53 -12.74
N LEU A 3 17.30 -1.71 -12.70
CA LEU A 3 15.85 -1.86 -12.61
C LEU A 3 15.43 -1.16 -11.32
N TYR A 4 14.74 -0.02 -11.46
CA TYR A 4 14.24 0.76 -10.31
C TYR A 4 13.31 -0.15 -9.51
N MET A 5 13.82 -0.70 -8.41
CA MET A 5 13.06 -1.61 -7.56
C MET A 5 12.00 -0.77 -6.85
N LYS A 6 10.72 -1.13 -7.02
CA LYS A 6 9.62 -0.44 -6.32
C LYS A 6 9.79 -0.65 -4.81
N LYS A 7 9.81 0.46 -4.07
CA LYS A 7 9.80 0.46 -2.60
C LYS A 7 8.39 0.25 -2.11
N PHE A 8 8.11 -0.94 -1.58
CA PHE A 8 6.78 -1.32 -1.10
C PHE A 8 6.53 -0.91 0.36
N GLU A 9 7.53 -0.34 1.03
CA GLU A 9 7.43 0.13 2.42
C GLU A 9 6.58 1.41 2.57
N SER A 10 6.19 2.03 1.45
CA SER A 10 5.30 3.19 1.46
C SER A 10 4.25 3.07 0.36
N ILE A 11 3.12 3.73 0.53
CA ILE A 11 2.08 3.80 -0.50
C ILE A 11 2.42 4.77 -1.65
N GLU A 12 3.58 5.44 -1.61
CA GLU A 12 3.94 6.50 -2.58
C GLU A 12 4.06 5.98 -4.00
N TYR A 13 4.47 4.71 -4.18
CA TYR A 13 4.57 4.11 -5.51
C TYR A 13 3.21 3.97 -6.22
N LEU A 14 2.11 3.96 -5.48
CA LEU A 14 0.75 3.86 -6.03
C LEU A 14 0.35 5.11 -6.82
N LYS A 15 0.95 6.27 -6.54
CA LYS A 15 0.68 7.55 -7.24
C LYS A 15 0.90 7.45 -8.75
N ASN A 16 1.85 6.61 -9.16
CA ASN A 16 2.26 6.42 -10.54
C ASN A 16 1.85 5.02 -11.06
N GLY A 17 0.92 4.36 -10.37
CA GLY A 17 0.41 3.04 -10.70
C GLY A 17 -0.75 3.06 -11.70
N ASN A 18 -1.44 1.92 -11.82
CA ASN A 18 -2.68 1.82 -12.57
C ASN A 18 -3.82 2.64 -11.92
N SER A 19 -4.98 2.73 -12.58
CA SER A 19 -6.12 3.52 -12.08
C SER A 19 -6.58 3.09 -10.67
N ARG A 20 -6.59 1.79 -10.38
CA ARG A 20 -6.97 1.25 -9.07
C ARG A 20 -5.93 1.55 -7.99
N GLN A 21 -4.63 1.52 -8.32
CA GLN A 21 -3.55 1.94 -7.42
C GLN A 21 -3.65 3.42 -7.08
N VAL A 22 -3.84 4.29 -8.07
CA VAL A 22 -4.01 5.73 -7.87
C VAL A 22 -5.25 6.04 -7.03
N GLN A 23 -6.36 5.32 -7.27
CA GLN A 23 -7.58 5.43 -6.47
C GLN A 23 -7.33 5.01 -5.01
N SER A 24 -6.66 3.88 -4.81
CA SER A 24 -6.31 3.37 -3.48
C SER A 24 -5.43 4.35 -2.72
N TYR A 25 -4.41 4.93 -3.36
CA TYR A 25 -3.56 5.97 -2.77
C TYR A 25 -4.39 7.15 -2.23
N LYS A 26 -5.34 7.65 -3.03
CA LYS A 26 -6.20 8.77 -2.63
C LYS A 26 -7.06 8.43 -1.41
N ILE A 27 -7.69 7.25 -1.40
CA ILE A 27 -8.55 6.80 -0.30
C ILE A 27 -7.72 6.61 0.98
N LEU A 28 -6.59 5.90 0.90
CA LEU A 28 -5.72 5.62 2.03
C LEU A 28 -5.17 6.91 2.66
N LYS A 29 -4.84 7.91 1.83
CA LYS A 29 -4.47 9.26 2.31
C LYS A 29 -5.64 10.00 2.95
N SER A 30 -6.83 9.96 2.36
CA SER A 30 -7.98 10.72 2.88
C SER A 30 -8.46 10.22 4.24
N ILE A 31 -8.38 8.91 4.49
CA ILE A 31 -8.75 8.32 5.79
C ILE A 31 -7.60 8.34 6.82
N ASN A 32 -6.39 8.74 6.40
CA ASN A 32 -5.20 8.84 7.25
C ASN A 32 -4.81 7.55 8.00
N ILE A 33 -5.17 6.37 7.45
CA ILE A 33 -5.05 5.08 8.16
C ILE A 33 -3.61 4.70 8.48
N PHE A 34 -2.65 5.01 7.59
CA PHE A 34 -1.22 4.75 7.82
C PHE A 34 -0.65 5.56 8.98
N ASN A 35 -1.18 6.75 9.25
CA ASN A 35 -0.78 7.54 10.41
C ASN A 35 -1.41 7.01 11.70
N ILE A 36 -2.65 6.51 11.63
CA ILE A 36 -3.34 5.88 12.77
C ILE A 36 -2.61 4.60 13.20
N LEU A 37 -2.20 3.79 12.23
CA LEU A 37 -1.54 2.50 12.47
C LEU A 37 -0.01 2.60 12.61
N LYS A 38 0.58 3.80 12.60
CA LYS A 38 2.03 4.03 12.46
C LYS A 38 2.89 3.21 13.43
N GLU A 39 2.42 2.97 14.66
CA GLU A 39 3.15 2.24 15.71
C GLU A 39 3.30 0.75 15.39
N PHE A 40 2.48 0.23 14.48
CA PHE A 40 2.49 -1.16 14.05
C PHE A 40 3.14 -1.37 12.68
N ASN A 41 3.95 -0.41 12.21
CA ASN A 41 4.65 -0.48 10.91
C ASN A 41 3.74 -0.96 9.76
N PRO A 42 2.65 -0.23 9.44
CA PRO A 42 1.64 -0.69 8.52
C PRO A 42 2.19 -0.76 7.09
N ILE A 43 1.96 -1.88 6.40
CA ILE A 43 2.35 -2.08 5.01
C ILE A 43 1.12 -2.46 4.19
N LEU A 44 0.92 -1.80 3.05
CA LEU A 44 -0.10 -2.21 2.09
C LEU A 44 0.39 -3.43 1.32
N VAL A 45 -0.39 -4.50 1.32
CA VAL A 45 -0.09 -5.74 0.60
C VAL A 45 -1.24 -6.14 -0.31
N GLY A 46 -1.21 -7.35 -0.86
CA GLY A 46 -2.26 -7.85 -1.75
C GLY A 46 -2.08 -7.47 -3.22
N THR A 47 -3.06 -7.85 -4.04
CA THR A 47 -2.94 -7.83 -5.50
C THR A 47 -2.95 -6.42 -6.09
N ILE A 48 -3.69 -5.47 -5.47
CA ILE A 48 -3.71 -4.06 -5.91
C ILE A 48 -2.33 -3.44 -5.72
N SER A 49 -1.65 -3.74 -4.62
CA SER A 49 -0.30 -3.25 -4.30
C SER A 49 0.70 -3.58 -5.41
N ILE A 50 0.61 -4.77 -6.00
CA ILE A 50 1.52 -5.20 -7.08
C ILE A 50 0.91 -5.07 -8.49
N GLY A 51 -0.34 -4.65 -8.61
CA GLY A 51 -1.00 -4.32 -9.89
C GLY A 51 -1.46 -5.53 -10.71
N ILE A 52 -1.78 -6.65 -10.04
CA ILE A 52 -2.34 -7.87 -10.66
C ILE A 52 -3.75 -8.16 -10.15
N ASP A 53 -4.43 -7.12 -9.68
CA ASP A 53 -5.76 -7.20 -9.10
C ASP A 53 -6.86 -7.52 -10.12
N ILE A 54 -7.91 -8.16 -9.61
CA ILE A 54 -9.15 -8.42 -10.34
C ILE A 54 -10.29 -7.58 -9.74
N GLU A 55 -11.45 -7.57 -10.39
CA GLU A 55 -12.60 -6.75 -9.97
C GLU A 55 -12.95 -6.89 -8.48
N LYS A 56 -12.87 -8.12 -7.96
CA LYS A 56 -13.20 -8.46 -6.56
C LYS A 56 -12.06 -8.26 -5.56
N SER A 57 -10.87 -7.84 -6.00
CA SER A 57 -9.75 -7.59 -5.09
C SER A 57 -10.04 -6.41 -4.15
N ASP A 58 -9.66 -6.56 -2.90
CA ASP A 58 -9.72 -5.59 -1.81
C ASP A 58 -8.32 -5.04 -1.47
N LEU A 59 -8.24 -4.28 -0.37
CA LEU A 59 -7.01 -3.68 0.15
C LEU A 59 -6.67 -4.31 1.49
N ASP A 60 -5.48 -4.91 1.57
CA ASP A 60 -4.93 -5.50 2.79
C ASP A 60 -3.87 -4.60 3.41
N ILE A 61 -3.97 -4.35 4.72
CA ILE A 61 -2.92 -3.72 5.51
C ILE A 61 -2.45 -4.71 6.56
N VAL A 62 -1.17 -5.08 6.50
CA VAL A 62 -0.54 -5.89 7.54
C VAL A 62 0.19 -4.98 8.52
N CYS A 63 0.10 -5.36 9.79
CA CYS A 63 0.70 -4.66 10.92
C CYS A 63 1.59 -5.64 11.68
N GLN A 64 2.73 -5.17 12.16
CA GLN A 64 3.67 -5.91 12.98
C GLN A 64 3.73 -5.29 14.37
N ILE A 65 3.59 -6.14 15.39
CA ILE A 65 3.94 -5.80 16.77
C ILE A 65 5.29 -6.43 17.10
N ASN A 66 6.22 -5.62 17.60
CA ASN A 66 7.47 -6.13 18.16
C ASN A 66 7.24 -6.30 19.66
N LEU A 67 7.12 -7.55 20.11
CA LEU A 67 7.17 -7.89 21.52
C LEU A 67 8.65 -8.03 21.89
N GLU A 68 9.13 -7.16 22.77
CA GLU A 68 10.43 -7.34 23.45
C GLU A 68 10.38 -8.56 24.39
#